data_AF-A0A327JSV1-F1
#
_entry.id   AF-A0A327JSV1-F1
#
_cell.length_a   1.000
_cell.length_b   1.000
_cell.length_c   1.000
_cell.angle_alpha   90.00
_cell.angle_beta   90.00
_cell.angle_gamma   90.00
#
_symmetry.space_group_name_H-M   'P 1'
#
loop_
_entity.id
_entity.type
_entity.pdbx_description
1 polymer ?
#
loop_
_entity_poly.entity_id
_entity_poly.type
_entity_poly.pdbx_seq_one_letter_code
_entity_poly.pdbx_strand_id
1 'polypeptide(L)'
;MVFFRQQQNKLRELRRSPRFEVHYPAFFDPCDGSTLQSCMICDISAGGAKLTVTSPIDMPAEFLLLFQRRCRIVRRDDRQIGVMFLKG
;
A
#
# COMPACT_ATOMS: atom_id res chain seq x y z
N MET A 1 6.11 30.10 7.34
CA MET A 1 6.30 29.01 8.32
C MET A 1 4.99 28.85 9.07
N VAL A 2 4.12 27.94 8.62
CA VAL A 2 2.79 27.75 9.21
C VAL A 2 2.82 26.43 9.98
N PHE A 3 2.79 26.53 11.31
CA PHE A 3 2.65 25.38 12.18
C PHE A 3 1.17 24.96 12.21
N PHE A 4 0.85 23.82 11.60
CA PHE A 4 -0.47 23.20 11.74
C PHE A 4 -0.56 22.54 13.11
N ARG A 5 -1.47 23.08 13.94
CA ARG A 5 -1.81 22.61 15.28
C ARG A 5 -2.67 21.36 15.14
N GLN A 6 -2.09 20.17 15.26
CA GLN A 6 -2.88 18.94 15.47
C GLN A 6 -3.53 19.01 16.86
N GLN A 7 -4.83 19.29 16.89
CA GLN A 7 -5.64 19.04 18.09
C GLN A 7 -5.71 17.52 18.30
N GLN A 8 -4.98 17.05 19.30
CA GLN A 8 -4.98 15.66 19.75
C GLN A 8 -6.31 15.37 20.47
N ASN A 9 -7.24 14.71 19.79
CA ASN A 9 -8.15 13.81 20.50
C ASN A 9 -7.32 12.59 20.93
N LYS A 10 -6.74 12.71 22.14
CA LYS A 10 -5.74 11.82 22.73
C LYS A 10 -6.38 10.55 23.31
N LEU A 11 -7.24 9.88 22.55
CA LEU A 11 -7.49 8.46 22.82
C LEU A 11 -6.14 7.76 22.72
N ARG A 12 -5.78 6.98 23.73
CA ARG A 12 -4.48 6.30 23.81
C ARG A 12 -4.25 5.53 22.52
N GLU A 13 -3.21 5.87 21.77
CA GLU A 13 -2.81 5.14 20.58
C GLU A 13 -2.43 3.71 20.99
N LEU A 14 -3.16 2.72 20.47
CA LEU A 14 -2.97 1.30 20.80
C LEU A 14 -2.26 0.53 19.68
N ARG A 15 -2.05 1.14 18.51
CA ARG A 15 -1.37 0.48 17.40
C ARG A 15 0.10 0.22 17.75
N ARG A 16 0.59 -0.97 17.43
CA ARG A 16 1.99 -1.38 17.64
C ARG A 16 2.98 -0.68 16.72
N SER A 17 2.51 -0.11 15.61
CA SER A 17 3.34 0.55 14.61
C SER A 17 2.60 1.76 14.01
N PRO A 18 3.32 2.85 13.69
CA PRO A 18 2.73 3.99 13.01
C PRO A 18 2.21 3.56 11.63
N ARG A 19 1.19 4.26 11.15
CA ARG A 19 0.68 4.13 9.78
C ARG A 19 0.99 5.39 8.99
N PHE A 20 1.33 5.21 7.72
CA PHE A 20 1.54 6.28 6.76
C PHE A 20 0.42 6.25 5.74
N GLU A 21 -0.26 7.38 5.56
CA GLU A 21 -1.26 7.52 4.51
C GLU A 21 -0.57 7.45 3.14
N VAL A 22 -1.09 6.58 2.29
CA VAL A 22 -0.63 6.36 0.92
C VAL A 22 -1.86 6.20 0.03
N HIS A 23 -1.75 6.50 -1.26
CA HIS A 23 -2.85 6.28 -2.20
C HIS A 23 -2.29 5.57 -3.42
N TYR A 24 -2.11 4.26 -3.28
CA TYR A 24 -1.41 3.47 -4.30
C TYR A 24 -2.31 2.41 -4.90
N PRO A 25 -2.41 2.34 -6.24
CA PRO A 25 -3.05 1.22 -6.91
C PRO A 25 -2.27 -0.06 -6.63
N ALA A 26 -3.02 -1.11 -6.36
CA ALA A 26 -2.51 -2.44 -6.05
C ALA A 26 -3.46 -3.49 -6.62
N PHE A 27 -3.04 -4.73 -6.53
CA PHE A 27 -3.90 -5.88 -6.78
C PHE A 27 -3.86 -6.81 -5.58
N PHE A 28 -4.88 -7.64 -5.42
CA PHE A 28 -4.76 -8.84 -4.62
C PHE A 28 -4.96 -10.08 -5.49
N ASP A 29 -4.22 -11.13 -5.13
CA ASP A 29 -4.32 -12.47 -5.68
C ASP A 29 -4.98 -13.37 -4.63
N PRO A 30 -6.18 -13.90 -4.89
CA PRO A 30 -6.87 -14.82 -3.97
C PRO A 30 -6.16 -16.17 -3.79
N CYS A 31 -5.11 -16.47 -4.57
CA CYS A 31 -4.36 -17.73 -4.55
C CYS A 31 -5.18 -18.98 -4.89
N ASP A 32 -6.35 -18.82 -5.52
CA ASP A 32 -7.24 -19.90 -5.95
C ASP A 32 -7.20 -20.13 -7.46
N GLY A 33 -6.30 -19.43 -8.17
CA GLY A 33 -6.18 -19.47 -9.63
C GLY A 33 -7.11 -18.51 -10.38
N SER A 34 -7.93 -17.73 -9.67
CA SER A 34 -8.72 -16.66 -10.26
C SER A 34 -7.87 -15.46 -10.69
N THR A 35 -8.46 -14.51 -11.40
CA THR A 35 -7.77 -13.31 -11.87
C THR A 35 -7.48 -12.33 -10.74
N LEU A 36 -6.34 -11.64 -10.84
CA LEU A 36 -6.00 -10.53 -9.95
C LEU A 36 -7.11 -9.48 -9.90
N GLN A 37 -7.44 -9.03 -8.69
CA GLN A 37 -8.47 -8.03 -8.46
C GLN A 37 -7.84 -6.71 -8.02
N SER A 38 -8.31 -5.60 -8.59
CA SER A 38 -7.78 -4.26 -8.28
C SER A 38 -8.18 -3.78 -6.89
N CYS A 39 -7.26 -3.11 -6.21
CA CYS A 39 -7.53 -2.43 -4.95
C CYS A 39 -6.67 -1.15 -4.82
N MET A 40 -6.96 -0.34 -3.82
CA MET A 40 -6.16 0.83 -3.45
C MET A 40 -5.66 0.67 -2.02
N ILE A 41 -4.34 0.82 -1.81
CA ILE A 41 -3.77 0.95 -0.47
C ILE A 41 -3.99 2.39 0.00
N CYS A 42 -4.68 2.57 1.12
CA CYS A 42 -5.01 3.87 1.74
C CYS A 42 -4.03 4.27 2.85
N ASP A 43 -3.53 3.28 3.59
CA ASP A 43 -2.49 3.46 4.58
C ASP A 43 -1.69 2.17 4.73
N ILE A 44 -0.41 2.29 5.12
CA ILE A 44 0.47 1.15 5.34
C ILE A 44 1.26 1.32 6.63
N SER A 45 1.59 0.19 7.26
CA SER A 45 2.43 0.06 8.44
C SER A 45 3.37 -1.11 8.28
N ALA A 46 4.30 -1.29 9.23
CA ALA A 46 5.22 -2.43 9.21
C ALA A 46 4.51 -3.80 9.23
N GLY A 47 3.30 -3.87 9.80
CA GLY A 47 2.56 -5.13 9.99
C GLY A 47 1.28 -5.26 9.18
N GLY A 48 0.94 -4.30 8.32
CA GLY A 48 -0.30 -4.39 7.55
C GLY A 48 -0.71 -3.09 6.87
N ALA A 49 -1.81 -3.14 6.15
CA ALA A 49 -2.32 -2.05 5.33
C ALA A 49 -3.84 -1.93 5.45
N LYS A 50 -4.37 -0.74 5.15
CA LYS A 50 -5.81 -0.52 4.89
C LYS A 50 -6.02 -0.46 3.38
N LEU A 51 -6.99 -1.23 2.90
CA LEU A 51 -7.34 -1.30 1.48
C LEU A 51 -8.74 -0.75 1.23
N THR A 52 -8.93 -0.10 0.08
CA THR A 52 -10.24 0.03 -0.57
C THR A 52 -10.33 -1.02 -1.67
N VAL A 53 -11.40 -1.81 -1.64
CA VAL A 53 -11.71 -2.86 -2.62
C VAL A 53 -13.12 -2.65 -3.17
N THR A 54 -13.42 -3.20 -4.34
CA THR A 54 -14.74 -3.08 -4.98
C THR A 54 -15.83 -3.84 -4.21
N SER A 55 -15.56 -5.09 -3.80
CA SER A 55 -16.47 -5.92 -3.01
C SER A 55 -15.69 -6.61 -1.89
N PRO A 56 -15.87 -6.22 -0.62
CA PRO A 56 -15.16 -6.84 0.49
C PRO A 56 -15.71 -8.22 0.86
N ILE A 57 -16.94 -8.55 0.45
CA ILE A 57 -17.62 -9.81 0.76
C ILE A 57 -16.95 -11.00 0.04
N ASP A 58 -16.39 -10.75 -1.14
CA ASP A 58 -15.83 -11.79 -2.00
C ASP A 58 -14.31 -12.01 -1.76
N MET A 59 -13.73 -11.34 -0.76
CA MET A 59 -12.32 -11.49 -0.44
C MET A 59 -12.08 -12.70 0.47
N PRO A 60 -11.12 -13.57 0.15
CA PRO A 60 -10.71 -14.64 1.05
C PRO A 60 -10.06 -14.07 2.31
N ALA A 61 -10.01 -14.88 3.38
CA ALA A 61 -9.37 -14.50 4.64
C ALA A 61 -7.85 -14.28 4.48
N GLU A 62 -7.23 -14.98 3.54
CA GLU A 62 -5.81 -14.89 3.21
C GLU A 62 -5.66 -14.73 1.69
N PHE A 63 -4.79 -13.81 1.28
CA PHE A 63 -4.50 -13.48 -0.12
C PHE A 63 -3.12 -12.85 -0.21
N LEU A 64 -2.56 -12.78 -1.43
CA LEU A 64 -1.33 -12.01 -1.67
C LEU A 64 -1.70 -10.57 -2.06
N LEU A 65 -1.15 -9.59 -1.36
CA LEU A 65 -1.24 -8.19 -1.74
C LEU A 65 -0.05 -7.82 -2.65
N LEU A 66 -0.35 -7.41 -3.88
CA LEU A 66 0.60 -7.08 -4.92
C LEU A 66 0.69 -5.56 -5.11
N PHE A 67 1.85 -5.00 -4.82
CA PHE A 67 2.10 -3.57 -4.97
C PHE A 67 2.51 -3.22 -6.40
N GLN A 68 1.82 -2.26 -7.02
CA GLN A 68 2.14 -1.82 -8.39
C GLN A 68 2.64 -0.37 -8.41
N ARG A 69 3.81 -0.15 -9.01
CA ARG A 69 4.33 1.20 -9.28
C ARG A 69 4.87 1.28 -10.70
N ARG A 70 4.54 2.37 -11.39
CA ARG A 70 5.24 2.73 -12.62
C ARG A 70 6.66 3.14 -12.25
N CYS A 71 7.63 2.56 -12.94
CA CYS A 71 9.04 2.74 -12.69
C CYS A 71 9.75 3.18 -13.96
N ARG A 72 10.76 4.03 -13.83
CA ARG A 72 11.78 4.23 -14.88
C ARG A 72 13.13 3.72 -14.38
N ILE A 73 13.90 3.10 -15.27
CA ILE A 73 15.27 2.69 -14.95
C ILE A 73 16.14 3.96 -14.85
N VAL A 74 16.92 4.09 -13.78
CA VAL A 74 17.85 5.21 -13.55
C VAL A 74 19.32 4.80 -13.50
N ARG A 75 19.59 3.52 -13.22
CA ARG A 75 20.93 2.93 -13.33
C ARG A 75 20.82 1.48 -13.80
N ARG A 76 21.84 1.03 -14.54
CA ARG A 76 22.08 -0.37 -14.87
C ARG A 76 23.49 -0.72 -14.43
N ASP A 77 23.62 -1.88 -13.83
CA ASP A 77 24.87 -2.54 -13.43
C ASP A 77 24.74 -4.01 -13.84
N ASP A 78 25.81 -4.80 -13.78
CA ASP A 78 25.92 -6.14 -14.40
C ASP A 78 24.65 -7.00 -14.26
N ARG A 79 24.13 -7.15 -13.04
CA ARG A 79 22.92 -7.95 -12.73
C ARG A 79 21.85 -7.19 -11.97
N GLN A 80 21.94 -5.85 -11.92
CA GLN A 80 21.05 -5.03 -11.11
C GLN A 80 20.56 -3.82 -11.88
N ILE A 81 19.30 -3.48 -11.65
CA ILE A 81 18.73 -2.20 -12.09
C ILE A 81 18.31 -1.40 -10.87
N GLY A 82 18.61 -0.11 -10.89
CA GLY A 82 17.97 0.83 -9.98
C GLY A 82 16.82 1.51 -10.71
N VAL A 83 15.67 1.59 -10.04
CA VAL A 83 14.49 2.24 -10.58
C VAL A 83 14.12 3.47 -9.77
N MET A 84 13.57 4.47 -10.44
CA MET A 84 12.86 5.57 -9.82
C MET A 84 11.36 5.33 -10.01
N PHE A 85 10.59 5.45 -8.93
CA PHE A 85 9.14 5.46 -9.02
C PHE A 85 8.67 6.72 -9.72
N LEU A 86 7.88 6.53 -10.77
CA LEU A 86 7.17 7.61 -11.44
C LEU A 86 6.01 8.07 -10.54
N LYS A 87 5.58 9.32 -10.71
CA LYS A 87 4.35 9.79 -10.09
C LYS A 87 3.18 8.95 -10.62
N GLY A 88 2.34 8.50 -9.70
CA GLY A 88 1.05 7.88 -9.97
C GLY A 88 -0.03 8.94 -10.03
#